data_AF-A0A6I2ST37-F1
#
_entry.id   AF-A0A6I2ST37-F1
#
_cell.length_a   1.000
_cell.length_b   1.000
_cell.length_c   1.000
_cell.angle_alpha   90.00
_cell.angle_beta   90.00
_cell.angle_gamma   90.00
#
_symmetry.space_group_name_H-M   'P 1'
#
loop_
_entity.id
_entity.type
_entity.pdbx_description
1 polymer ?
#
loop_
_entity_poly.entity_id
_entity_poly.type
_entity_poly.pdbx_seq_one_letter_code
_entity_poly.pdbx_strand_id
1 'polypeptide(L)'
;MKYIKLLILTVFVLVVIILGIVLSRCIAKYDVKDKNHIVLIQGKMLYLYSGRTYKEIKRAPIFYGCGWIDSKTVFYVYQPNGYAEAIAKVAIVDVTSFSTNIIATIGGAGESNFDGNLMNHAIVFNKFDGVYVLKAASDKYVINKLNSDANVVGVFWIDSETIGYQRYTHNKGEFVKIKYR
;
A
#
# COMPACT_ATOMS: atom_id res chain seq x y z
N MET A 1 -7.49 -57.22 15.09
CA MET A 1 -8.05 -56.31 14.04
C MET A 1 -8.65 -55.00 14.57
N LYS A 2 -9.34 -54.94 15.73
CA LYS A 2 -9.93 -53.68 16.26
C LYS A 2 -8.89 -52.57 16.53
N TYR A 3 -7.72 -52.91 17.08
CA TYR A 3 -6.67 -51.94 17.41
C TYR A 3 -6.00 -51.27 16.20
N ILE A 4 -5.94 -51.95 15.06
CA ILE A 4 -5.37 -51.41 13.82
C ILE A 4 -6.28 -50.32 13.23
N LYS A 5 -7.61 -50.54 13.27
CA LYS A 5 -8.59 -49.53 12.81
C LYS A 5 -8.57 -48.28 13.68
N LEU A 6 -8.39 -48.45 15.00
CA LEU A 6 -8.31 -47.33 15.94
C LEU A 6 -7.06 -46.48 15.68
N LEU A 7 -5.90 -47.12 15.48
CA LEU A 7 -4.63 -46.44 15.19
C LEU A 7 -4.67 -45.63 13.89
N ILE A 8 -5.26 -46.18 12.82
CA ILE A 8 -5.40 -45.49 11.53
C ILE A 8 -6.27 -44.23 11.68
N LEU A 9 -7.35 -44.32 12.46
CA LEU A 9 -8.26 -43.20 12.68
C LEU A 9 -7.59 -42.06 13.47
N THR A 10 -6.82 -42.37 14.51
CA THR A 10 -6.11 -41.35 15.29
C THR A 10 -5.04 -40.64 14.46
N VAL A 11 -4.30 -41.37 13.63
CA VAL A 11 -3.30 -40.76 12.73
C VAL A 11 -3.97 -39.84 11.70
N PHE A 12 -5.11 -40.27 11.13
CA PHE A 12 -5.83 -39.45 10.15
C PHE A 12 -6.36 -38.14 10.75
N VAL A 13 -6.96 -38.19 11.95
CA VAL A 13 -7.46 -36.99 12.64
C VAL A 13 -6.31 -36.02 12.97
N LEU A 14 -5.17 -36.54 13.41
CA LEU A 14 -3.99 -35.72 13.71
C LEU A 14 -3.46 -34.99 12.47
N VAL A 15 -3.43 -35.67 11.32
CA VAL A 15 -3.01 -35.08 10.04
C VAL A 15 -3.95 -33.96 9.60
N VAL A 16 -5.28 -34.15 9.74
CA VAL A 16 -6.28 -33.12 9.40
C VAL A 16 -6.15 -31.89 10.30
N ILE A 17 -5.93 -32.08 11.60
CA ILE A 17 -5.74 -30.97 12.54
C ILE A 17 -4.46 -30.20 12.23
N ILE A 18 -3.35 -30.89 11.95
CA ILE A 18 -2.08 -30.25 11.57
C ILE A 18 -2.24 -29.46 10.28
N LEU A 19 -2.90 -30.03 9.26
CA LEU A 19 -3.22 -29.33 8.00
C LEU A 19 -4.06 -28.07 8.24
N GLY A 20 -5.08 -28.15 9.10
CA GLY A 20 -5.92 -26.99 9.46
C GLY A 20 -5.15 -25.87 10.20
N ILE A 21 -4.21 -26.23 11.08
CA ILE A 21 -3.38 -25.27 11.81
C ILE A 21 -2.34 -24.61 10.88
N VAL A 22 -1.77 -25.37 9.94
CA VAL A 22 -0.84 -24.83 8.93
C VAL A 22 -1.57 -23.89 7.96
N LEU A 23 -2.79 -24.24 7.55
CA LEU A 23 -3.60 -23.42 6.64
C LEU A 23 -4.15 -22.13 7.28
N SER A 24 -4.37 -22.11 8.61
CA SER A 24 -4.95 -20.94 9.30
C SER A 24 -3.95 -19.84 9.68
N ARG A 25 -2.63 -20.06 9.51
CA ARG A 25 -1.58 -19.06 9.85
C ARG A 25 -1.09 -18.20 8.67
N CYS A 26 -1.77 -18.21 7.53
CA CYS A 26 -1.41 -17.36 6.38
C CYS A 26 -2.64 -16.66 5.83
N ILE A 27 -2.96 -15.49 6.35
CA ILE A 27 -3.78 -14.52 5.62
C ILE A 27 -2.81 -13.69 4.78
N ALA A 28 -2.47 -14.23 3.61
CA ALA A 28 -1.83 -13.48 2.54
C ALA A 28 -2.94 -12.84 1.69
N LYS A 29 -2.86 -11.54 1.46
CA LYS A 29 -3.68 -10.88 0.44
C LYS A 29 -3.02 -11.19 -0.90
N TYR A 30 -3.64 -12.12 -1.64
CA TYR A 30 -3.15 -12.60 -2.93
C TYR A 30 -3.51 -11.59 -4.02
N ASP A 31 -2.50 -11.05 -4.71
CA ASP A 31 -2.68 -10.41 -6.01
C ASP A 31 -2.26 -11.41 -7.10
N VAL A 32 -3.16 -11.68 -8.05
CA VAL A 32 -3.22 -12.93 -8.81
C VAL A 32 -2.44 -12.86 -10.14
N LYS A 33 -1.65 -11.83 -10.41
CA LYS A 33 -0.96 -11.70 -11.73
C LYS A 33 0.56 -11.72 -11.76
N ASP A 34 1.29 -11.55 -10.64
CA ASP A 34 2.76 -11.70 -10.61
C ASP A 34 3.23 -12.24 -9.25
N LYS A 35 3.16 -13.57 -9.08
CA LYS A 35 3.27 -14.29 -7.79
C LYS A 35 4.63 -14.23 -7.07
N ASN A 36 5.60 -13.44 -7.52
CA ASN A 36 6.94 -13.46 -6.97
C ASN A 36 7.41 -12.14 -6.36
N HIS A 37 6.59 -11.09 -6.31
CA HIS A 37 7.01 -9.80 -5.80
C HIS A 37 6.07 -9.29 -4.70
N ILE A 38 6.52 -9.35 -3.44
CA ILE A 38 5.83 -8.67 -2.33
C ILE A 38 6.68 -7.46 -1.95
N VAL A 39 6.04 -6.30 -1.83
CA VAL A 39 6.70 -5.13 -1.27
C VAL A 39 6.39 -5.08 0.22
N LEU A 40 7.45 -5.11 1.03
CA LEU A 40 7.34 -4.95 2.47
C LEU A 40 7.94 -3.61 2.89
N ILE A 41 7.19 -2.89 3.71
CA ILE A 41 7.72 -1.76 4.45
C ILE A 41 8.05 -2.24 5.86
N GLN A 42 9.30 -2.05 6.28
CA GLN A 42 9.68 -2.22 7.67
C GLN A 42 10.28 -0.91 8.18
N GLY A 43 9.45 -0.12 8.86
CA GLY A 43 9.81 1.21 9.36
C GLY A 43 10.17 2.18 8.22
N LYS A 44 11.47 2.36 8.00
CA LYS A 44 12.08 3.36 7.10
C LYS A 44 12.57 2.77 5.78
N MET A 45 12.36 1.48 5.57
CA MET A 45 12.98 0.68 4.51
C MET A 45 11.92 0.05 3.62
N LEU A 46 12.15 0.13 2.32
CA LEU A 46 11.38 -0.52 1.27
C LEU A 46 12.13 -1.79 0.84
N TYR A 47 11.51 -2.95 1.06
CA TYR A 47 12.02 -4.24 0.63
C TYR A 47 11.18 -4.83 -0.48
N LEU A 48 11.84 -5.41 -1.47
CA LEU A 48 11.25 -6.37 -2.40
C LEU A 48 11.51 -7.78 -1.88
N TYR A 49 10.46 -8.53 -1.66
CA TYR A 49 10.53 -9.97 -1.51
C TYR A 49 10.41 -10.61 -2.90
N SER A 50 11.48 -11.24 -3.36
CA SER A 50 11.52 -11.98 -4.62
C SER A 50 12.29 -13.27 -4.48
N GLY A 51 11.78 -14.35 -5.07
CA GLY A 51 12.49 -15.64 -5.12
C GLY A 51 12.91 -16.16 -3.74
N ARG A 52 12.12 -15.91 -2.69
CA ARG A 52 12.39 -16.22 -1.27
C ARG A 52 13.46 -15.38 -0.58
N THR A 53 13.89 -14.28 -1.18
CA THR A 53 14.87 -13.35 -0.58
C THR A 53 14.27 -11.96 -0.39
N TYR A 54 14.71 -11.26 0.64
CA TYR A 54 14.40 -9.84 0.84
C TYR A 54 15.56 -9.01 0.30
N LYS A 55 15.25 -8.09 -0.60
CA LYS A 55 16.20 -7.12 -1.14
C LYS A 55 15.76 -5.71 -0.78
N GLU A 56 16.62 -4.97 -0.09
CA GLU A 56 16.39 -3.54 0.15
C GLU A 56 16.45 -2.81 -1.19
N ILE A 57 15.38 -2.08 -1.53
CA ILE A 57 15.34 -1.22 -2.72
C ILE A 57 15.67 0.21 -2.34
N LYS A 58 15.12 0.69 -1.23
CA LYS A 58 15.21 2.10 -0.83
C LYS A 58 15.07 2.27 0.67
N ARG A 59 15.74 3.29 1.20
CA ARG A 59 15.67 3.70 2.60
C ARG A 59 15.55 5.21 2.69
N ALA A 60 14.75 5.69 3.63
CA ALA A 60 14.63 7.10 3.91
C ALA A 60 14.55 7.42 5.41
N PRO A 61 14.98 8.62 5.84
CA PRO A 61 14.92 9.02 7.25
C PRO A 61 13.52 9.06 7.84
N ILE A 62 12.54 9.53 7.06
CA ILE A 62 11.12 9.55 7.42
C ILE A 62 10.34 9.02 6.23
N PHE A 63 9.41 8.12 6.51
CA PHE A 63 8.59 7.43 5.53
C PHE A 63 7.12 7.81 5.75
N TYR A 64 6.40 8.10 4.67
CA TYR A 64 4.99 8.49 4.73
C TYR A 64 4.05 7.50 4.05
N GLY A 65 4.52 6.74 3.06
CA GLY A 65 3.64 5.80 2.35
C GLY A 65 4.30 5.15 1.14
N CYS A 66 3.82 3.97 0.77
CA CYS A 66 4.21 3.28 -0.45
C CYS A 66 3.08 2.37 -0.92
N GLY A 67 3.06 2.06 -2.21
CA GLY A 67 2.11 1.14 -2.80
C GLY A 67 2.41 0.93 -4.28
N TRP A 68 1.83 -0.12 -4.85
CA TRP A 68 1.98 -0.41 -6.27
C TRP A 68 1.18 0.57 -7.13
N ILE A 69 1.74 0.93 -8.29
CA ILE A 69 1.06 1.73 -9.32
C ILE A 69 0.87 0.92 -10.59
N ASP A 70 1.77 -0.03 -10.85
CA ASP A 70 1.64 -1.03 -11.90
C ASP A 70 2.36 -2.32 -11.47
N SER A 71 2.57 -3.28 -12.37
CA SER A 71 3.19 -4.57 -12.06
C SER A 71 4.71 -4.51 -11.78
N LYS A 72 5.37 -3.39 -12.07
CA LYS A 72 6.82 -3.21 -11.97
C LYS A 72 7.23 -1.98 -11.15
N THR A 73 6.31 -1.09 -10.85
CA THR A 73 6.62 0.16 -10.17
C THR A 73 5.78 0.37 -8.92
N VAL A 74 6.43 0.93 -7.90
CA VAL A 74 5.80 1.40 -6.67
C VAL A 74 6.01 2.89 -6.50
N PHE A 75 5.03 3.59 -5.92
CA PHE A 75 5.33 4.89 -5.33
C PHE A 75 6.00 4.71 -3.98
N TYR A 76 6.84 5.66 -3.61
CA TYR A 76 7.48 5.76 -2.32
C TYR A 76 7.53 7.22 -1.88
N VAL A 77 6.89 7.53 -0.75
CA VAL A 77 6.77 8.88 -0.18
C VAL A 77 7.65 9.01 1.04
N TYR A 78 8.54 10.00 1.05
CA TYR A 78 9.54 10.15 2.10
C TYR A 78 10.05 11.58 2.28
N GLN A 79 10.53 11.91 3.49
CA GLN A 79 11.27 13.15 3.74
C GLN A 79 12.77 12.92 3.48
N PRO A 80 13.42 13.71 2.60
CA PRO A 80 14.86 13.66 2.44
C PRO A 80 15.61 14.21 3.66
N ASN A 81 16.87 13.80 3.84
CA ASN A 81 17.76 14.39 4.86
C ASN A 81 17.93 15.89 4.64
N GLY A 82 17.90 16.66 5.74
CA GLY A 82 18.16 18.11 5.74
C GLY A 82 17.00 18.97 5.24
N TYR A 83 15.82 18.39 5.01
CA TYR A 83 14.61 19.14 4.66
C TYR A 83 13.80 19.46 5.92
N ALA A 84 13.09 20.60 5.88
CA ALA A 84 12.15 20.96 6.94
C ALA A 84 11.09 19.86 7.12
N GLU A 85 10.56 19.79 8.34
CA GLU A 85 9.48 18.86 8.67
C GLU A 85 8.32 19.02 7.66
N ALA A 86 7.74 17.88 7.29
CA ALA A 86 6.60 17.78 6.39
C ALA A 86 6.85 18.16 4.92
N ILE A 87 8.10 18.24 4.45
CA ILE A 87 8.41 18.30 3.01
C ILE A 87 8.71 16.90 2.48
N ALA A 88 7.72 16.28 1.84
CA ALA A 88 7.84 14.92 1.32
C ALA A 88 8.10 14.90 -0.19
N LYS A 89 8.97 14.00 -0.64
CA LYS A 89 9.13 13.63 -2.05
C LYS A 89 8.29 12.40 -2.36
N VAL A 90 7.58 12.44 -3.47
CA VAL A 90 6.94 11.26 -4.07
C VAL A 90 7.83 10.77 -5.19
N ALA A 91 8.31 9.53 -5.06
CA ALA A 91 9.14 8.88 -6.06
C ALA A 91 8.43 7.66 -6.65
N ILE A 92 8.67 7.40 -7.93
CA ILE A 92 8.36 6.12 -8.59
C ILE A 92 9.63 5.30 -8.59
N VAL A 93 9.53 4.06 -8.11
CA VAL A 93 10.63 3.12 -8.02
C VAL A 93 10.29 1.92 -8.88
N ASP A 94 11.11 1.66 -9.90
CA ASP A 94 11.05 0.42 -10.68
C ASP A 94 11.71 -0.69 -9.86
N VAL A 95 10.95 -1.73 -9.49
CA VAL A 95 11.45 -2.80 -8.62
C VAL A 95 12.31 -3.83 -9.36
N THR A 96 12.36 -3.77 -10.70
CA THR A 96 13.19 -4.63 -11.54
C THR A 96 14.56 -4.01 -11.79
N SER A 97 14.60 -2.71 -12.10
CA SER A 97 15.83 -1.96 -12.38
C SER A 97 16.39 -1.22 -11.15
N PHE A 98 15.62 -1.09 -10.08
CA PHE A 98 15.90 -0.28 -8.89
C PHE A 98 16.11 1.21 -9.20
N SER A 99 15.67 1.66 -10.37
CA SER A 99 15.71 3.07 -10.74
C SER A 99 14.65 3.85 -9.94
N THR A 100 14.99 5.07 -9.54
CA THR A 100 14.08 5.97 -8.82
C THR A 100 13.91 7.24 -9.64
N ASN A 101 12.66 7.62 -9.93
CA ASN A 101 12.31 8.91 -10.49
C ASN A 101 11.50 9.73 -9.48
N ILE A 102 11.86 10.99 -9.24
CA ILE A 102 11.10 11.87 -8.34
C ILE A 102 10.04 12.59 -9.18
N ILE A 103 8.76 12.39 -8.83
CA ILE A 103 7.64 12.88 -9.63
C ILE A 103 6.93 14.09 -9.01
N ALA A 104 7.04 14.28 -7.69
CA ALA A 104 6.47 15.42 -7.01
C ALA A 104 7.17 15.72 -5.68
N THR A 105 7.05 16.98 -5.24
CA THR A 105 7.31 17.39 -3.86
C THR A 105 5.99 17.91 -3.28
N ILE A 106 5.58 17.37 -2.14
CA ILE A 106 4.32 17.68 -1.48
C ILE A 106 4.55 18.05 -0.02
N GLY A 107 3.66 18.87 0.53
CA GLY A 107 3.50 18.96 1.98
C GLY A 107 2.91 17.65 2.48
N GLY A 108 3.67 16.90 3.28
CA GLY A 108 3.27 15.62 3.89
C GLY A 108 3.36 15.71 5.40
N ALA A 109 2.22 15.95 6.06
CA ALA A 109 2.13 15.83 7.50
C ALA A 109 2.16 14.35 7.90
N GLY A 110 2.59 14.01 9.14
CA GLY A 110 2.66 12.62 9.62
C GLY A 110 1.35 11.83 9.56
N GLU A 111 0.21 12.51 9.42
CA GLU A 111 -1.14 11.94 9.29
C GLU A 111 -1.61 11.77 7.83
N SER A 112 -0.73 12.05 6.87
CA SER A 112 -1.03 11.86 5.45
C SER A 112 -1.00 10.38 5.11
N ASN A 113 -2.08 9.89 4.50
CA ASN A 113 -2.25 8.54 4.00
C ASN A 113 -2.16 8.55 2.48
N PHE A 114 -1.71 7.44 1.91
CA PHE A 114 -1.47 7.30 0.48
C PHE A 114 -1.97 5.94 0.01
N ASP A 115 -2.57 5.90 -1.17
CA ASP A 115 -2.94 4.65 -1.83
C ASP A 115 -2.78 4.75 -3.35
N GLY A 116 -2.34 3.65 -3.97
CA GLY A 116 -2.05 3.58 -5.40
C GLY A 116 -3.10 2.75 -6.13
N ASN A 117 -3.43 3.14 -7.36
CA ASN A 117 -4.38 2.40 -8.18
C ASN A 117 -3.70 1.79 -9.39
N LEU A 118 -3.68 0.45 -9.41
CA LEU A 118 -3.07 -0.36 -10.46
C LEU A 118 -3.73 -0.18 -11.84
N MET A 119 -4.98 0.27 -11.90
CA MET A 119 -5.75 0.36 -13.14
C MET A 119 -5.58 1.70 -13.85
N ASN A 120 -5.41 2.79 -13.11
CA ASN A 120 -5.33 4.14 -13.67
C ASN A 120 -3.98 4.84 -13.39
N HIS A 121 -3.06 4.14 -12.71
CA HIS A 121 -1.72 4.61 -12.37
C HIS A 121 -1.69 5.90 -11.54
N ALA A 122 -2.75 6.18 -10.80
CA ALA A 122 -2.87 7.37 -9.96
C ALA A 122 -2.62 7.04 -8.49
N ILE A 123 -2.14 8.04 -7.75
CA ILE A 123 -1.93 7.97 -6.31
C ILE A 123 -2.93 8.93 -5.66
N VAL A 124 -3.76 8.40 -4.75
CA VAL A 124 -4.63 9.22 -3.91
C VAL A 124 -3.93 9.47 -2.57
N PHE A 125 -4.11 10.68 -2.03
CA PHE A 125 -3.57 11.04 -0.72
C PHE A 125 -4.41 12.13 -0.07
N ASN A 126 -4.38 12.24 1.25
CA ASN A 126 -4.96 13.37 1.97
C ASN A 126 -3.89 14.39 2.38
N LYS A 127 -4.32 15.64 2.49
CA LYS A 127 -3.65 16.70 3.24
C LYS A 127 -4.62 17.23 4.31
N PHE A 128 -4.14 18.18 5.10
CA PHE A 128 -4.94 18.88 6.13
C PHE A 128 -6.22 19.53 5.61
N ASP A 129 -6.35 19.76 4.31
CA ASP A 129 -7.46 20.49 3.71
C ASP A 129 -8.22 19.70 2.62
N GLY A 130 -8.00 18.39 2.50
CA GLY A 130 -8.78 17.59 1.57
C GLY A 130 -8.12 16.34 1.00
N VAL A 131 -8.78 15.79 0.00
CA VAL A 131 -8.35 14.64 -0.78
C VAL A 131 -7.75 15.11 -2.11
N TYR A 132 -6.59 14.55 -2.43
CA TYR A 132 -5.81 14.89 -3.62
C TYR A 132 -5.51 13.63 -4.42
N VAL A 133 -5.31 13.82 -5.72
CA VAL A 133 -4.77 12.78 -6.61
C VAL A 133 -3.58 13.32 -7.37
N LEU A 134 -2.52 12.52 -7.40
CA LEU A 134 -1.35 12.68 -8.24
C LEU A 134 -1.47 11.70 -9.42
N LYS A 135 -1.47 12.22 -10.66
CA LYS A 135 -1.53 11.41 -11.88
C LYS A 135 -0.60 11.96 -12.96
N ALA A 136 -0.15 11.10 -13.87
CA ALA A 136 0.56 11.55 -15.05
C ALA A 136 -0.40 12.32 -15.98
N ALA A 137 0.08 13.43 -16.54
CA ALA A 137 -0.57 14.22 -17.58
C ALA A 137 0.48 14.61 -18.62
N SER A 138 0.40 13.98 -19.79
CA SER A 138 1.38 14.12 -20.88
C SER A 138 2.80 13.79 -20.43
N ASP A 139 3.59 14.80 -20.09
CA ASP A 139 5.02 14.75 -19.78
C ASP A 139 5.33 15.02 -18.30
N LYS A 140 4.32 15.34 -17.49
CA LYS A 140 4.48 15.70 -16.08
C LYS A 140 3.46 15.03 -15.19
N TYR A 141 3.75 14.94 -13.89
CA TYR A 141 2.76 14.58 -12.90
C TYR A 141 2.03 15.82 -12.41
N VAL A 142 0.70 15.72 -12.29
CA VAL A 142 -0.17 16.80 -11.83
C VAL A 142 -0.89 16.39 -10.56
N ILE A 143 -1.02 17.33 -9.63
CA ILE A 143 -1.75 17.18 -8.37
C ILE A 143 -3.08 17.91 -8.52
N ASN A 144 -4.18 17.17 -8.40
CA ASN A 144 -5.53 17.72 -8.42
C ASN A 144 -6.18 17.54 -7.05
N LYS A 145 -6.80 18.60 -6.52
CA LYS A 145 -7.66 18.52 -5.34
C LYS A 145 -9.03 18.02 -5.78
N LEU A 146 -9.50 16.93 -5.18
CA LEU A 146 -10.81 16.34 -5.49
C LEU A 146 -11.91 16.80 -4.54
N ASN A 147 -11.55 17.18 -3.32
CA ASN A 147 -12.48 17.60 -2.28
C ASN A 147 -11.77 18.50 -1.27
N SER A 148 -12.50 19.41 -0.61
CA SER A 148 -11.99 20.38 0.37
C SER A 148 -12.34 20.07 1.84
N ASP A 149 -12.45 18.80 2.21
CA ASP A 149 -12.76 18.36 3.58
C ASP A 149 -11.50 18.38 4.46
N ALA A 150 -11.49 19.20 5.49
CA ALA A 150 -10.34 19.36 6.39
C ALA A 150 -10.19 18.22 7.42
N ASN A 151 -11.19 17.32 7.55
CA ASN A 151 -11.21 16.29 8.58
C ASN A 151 -10.92 14.88 8.05
N VAL A 152 -10.15 14.77 6.97
CA VAL A 152 -9.84 13.49 6.32
C VAL A 152 -8.69 12.77 7.04
N VAL A 153 -8.95 11.56 7.51
CA VAL A 153 -7.99 10.74 8.27
C VAL A 153 -7.41 9.59 7.45
N GLY A 154 -8.12 9.11 6.43
CA GLY A 154 -7.64 8.02 5.59
C GLY A 154 -8.28 8.06 4.21
N VAL A 155 -7.53 7.62 3.21
CA VAL A 155 -7.96 7.56 1.80
C VAL A 155 -7.58 6.21 1.21
N PHE A 156 -8.40 5.71 0.29
CA PHE A 156 -8.13 4.48 -0.45
C PHE A 156 -8.94 4.42 -1.75
N TRP A 157 -8.48 3.60 -2.69
CA TRP A 157 -9.23 3.30 -3.91
C TRP A 157 -10.27 2.20 -3.65
N ILE A 158 -11.51 2.45 -4.08
CA ILE A 158 -12.57 1.44 -4.06
C ILE A 158 -12.55 0.67 -5.39
N ASP A 159 -12.41 1.41 -6.49
CA ASP A 159 -12.33 0.91 -7.86
C ASP A 159 -11.53 1.89 -8.74
N SER A 160 -11.52 1.72 -10.05
CA SER A 160 -10.76 2.55 -11.00
C SER A 160 -11.22 4.00 -11.06
N GLU A 161 -12.43 4.31 -10.60
CA GLU A 161 -13.08 5.62 -10.74
C GLU A 161 -13.61 6.18 -9.42
N THR A 162 -13.47 5.45 -8.32
CA THR A 162 -14.08 5.80 -7.04
C THR A 162 -13.05 5.73 -5.94
N ILE A 163 -12.94 6.84 -5.22
CA ILE A 163 -12.09 7.00 -4.04
C ILE A 163 -12.99 6.97 -2.81
N GLY A 164 -12.60 6.19 -1.82
CA GLY A 164 -13.14 6.21 -0.47
C GLY A 164 -12.25 7.04 0.44
N TYR A 165 -12.86 7.76 1.38
CA TYR A 165 -12.14 8.38 2.47
C TYR A 165 -12.94 8.38 3.77
N GLN A 166 -12.24 8.35 4.89
CA GLN A 166 -12.84 8.49 6.21
C GLN A 166 -12.66 9.94 6.68
N ARG A 167 -13.75 10.55 7.14
CA ARG A 167 -13.72 11.85 7.82
C ARG A 167 -14.26 11.75 9.24
N TYR A 168 -13.82 12.65 10.12
CA TYR A 168 -14.40 12.80 11.45
C TYR A 168 -15.26 14.06 11.53
N THR A 169 -16.53 13.88 11.88
CA THR A 169 -17.46 15.00 12.11
C THR A 169 -18.13 14.78 13.46
N HIS A 170 -18.01 15.75 14.38
CA HIS A 170 -18.54 15.64 15.75
C HIS A 170 -18.17 14.31 16.46
N ASN A 171 -16.89 13.90 16.36
CA ASN A 171 -16.36 12.64 16.92
C ASN A 171 -16.97 11.35 16.35
N LYS A 172 -17.67 11.42 15.22
CA LYS A 172 -18.13 10.25 14.47
C LYS A 172 -17.34 10.10 13.19
N GLY A 173 -16.83 8.89 12.96
CA GLY A 173 -16.22 8.52 11.69
C GLY A 173 -17.29 8.30 10.63
N GLU A 174 -17.21 9.02 9.53
CA GLU A 174 -18.07 8.85 8.36
C GLU A 174 -17.23 8.40 7.17
N PHE A 175 -17.76 7.43 6.42
CA PHE A 175 -17.16 7.00 5.17
C PHE A 175 -17.82 7.71 4.00
N VAL A 176 -16.99 8.37 3.18
CA VAL A 176 -17.44 9.15 2.02
C VAL A 176 -16.82 8.59 0.76
N LYS A 177 -17.59 8.62 -0.34
CA LYS A 177 -17.13 8.22 -1.67
C LYS A 177 -17.15 9.42 -2.60
N ILE A 178 -16.09 9.58 -3.39
CA ILE A 178 -16.01 10.61 -4.44
C ILE A 178 -15.60 9.97 -5.76
N LYS A 179 -16.05 10.56 -6.86
CA LYS A 179 -15.68 10.13 -8.20
C LYS A 179 -14.36 10.78 -8.62
N TYR A 180 -13.46 9.95 -9.13
CA TYR A 180 -12.28 10.32 -9.87
C TYR A 180 -12.71 10.61 -11.32
N ARG A 181 -12.85 11.89 -11.66
CA ARG A 181 -13.10 12.38 -13.03
C ARG A 181 -12.01 13.40 -13.37
#